data_AF-A0A645DH51-F1
#
_entry.id   AF-A0A645DH51-F1
#
_cell.length_a   1.000
_cell.length_b   1.000
_cell.length_c   1.000
_cell.angle_alpha   90.00
_cell.angle_beta   90.00
_cell.angle_gamma   90.00
#
_symmetry.space_group_name_H-M   'P 1'
#
loop_
_entity.id
_entity.type
_entity.pdbx_description
1 polymer ?
#
loop_
_entity_poly.entity_id
_entity_poly.type
_entity_poly.pdbx_seq_one_letter_code
_entity_poly.pdbx_strand_id
1 'polypeptide(L)'
;MEGVTEQDKKIAGYAHEAGKGIVIVVNKWDLYEKDNTATLRFTETLRQELVFMQYAPVVYVSALISQRIHRLPEVIHYVAEQNAMRVSTSILNQVINDAIAINPPPSDKGKRLKILYTTQVKIKPPTFVIFANDPDIMHFSYQRYLENKLREAFGFEGSPIQIIIRGKNEEE
;
A
#
# COMPACT_ATOMS: atom_id res chain seq x y z
N MET A 1 -13.72 -13.91 21.18
CA MET A 1 -13.30 -13.80 19.76
C MET A 1 -11.79 -13.86 19.76
N GLU A 2 -11.20 -14.83 19.06
CA GLU A 2 -9.73 -14.87 18.92
C GLU A 2 -9.31 -13.70 18.02
N GLY A 3 -8.22 -13.04 18.39
CA GLY A 3 -7.61 -11.97 17.61
C GLY A 3 -6.84 -12.51 16.40
N VAL A 4 -5.92 -11.71 15.85
CA VAL A 4 -5.05 -12.15 14.75
C VAL A 4 -4.10 -13.23 15.27
N THR A 5 -4.11 -14.39 14.63
CA THR A 5 -3.17 -15.48 14.95
C THR A 5 -1.91 -15.42 14.08
N GLU A 6 -0.86 -16.13 14.48
CA GLU A 6 0.35 -16.28 13.67
C GLU A 6 0.08 -16.96 12.32
N GLN A 7 -0.91 -17.84 12.25
CA GLN A 7 -1.32 -18.45 10.99
C GLN A 7 -1.95 -17.42 10.04
N ASP A 8 -2.80 -16.53 10.57
CA ASP A 8 -3.42 -15.45 9.79
C ASP A 8 -2.35 -14.51 9.22
N LYS A 9 -1.35 -14.14 10.02
CA LYS A 9 -0.22 -13.29 9.57
C LYS A 9 0.54 -13.93 8.42
N LYS A 10 0.81 -15.24 8.49
CA LYS A 10 1.52 -15.97 7.41
C LYS A 10 0.73 -15.98 6.11
N ILE A 11 -0.56 -16.29 6.17
CA ILE A 11 -1.42 -16.31 4.98
C ILE A 11 -1.55 -14.90 4.38
N ALA A 12 -1.74 -13.90 5.23
CA ALA A 12 -1.78 -12.50 4.83
C ALA A 12 -0.47 -12.03 4.18
N GLY A 13 0.67 -12.38 4.78
CA GLY A 13 2.01 -12.09 4.26
C GLY A 13 2.21 -12.69 2.86
N TYR A 14 1.81 -13.95 2.67
CA TYR A 14 1.86 -14.60 1.36
C TYR A 14 1.02 -13.86 0.31
N ALA A 15 -0.19 -13.42 0.65
CA ALA A 15 -1.02 -12.65 -0.26
C ALA A 15 -0.42 -11.27 -0.61
N HIS A 16 0.20 -10.61 0.36
CA HIS A 16 0.93 -9.35 0.18
C HIS A 16 2.12 -9.51 -0.76
N GLU A 17 2.98 -10.50 -0.51
CA GLU A 17 4.16 -10.82 -1.33
C GLU A 17 3.77 -11.21 -2.76
N ALA A 18 2.64 -11.92 -2.92
CA ALA A 18 2.08 -12.27 -4.23
C ALA A 18 1.47 -11.07 -4.98
N GLY A 19 1.49 -9.86 -4.41
CA GLY A 19 1.01 -8.64 -5.04
C GLY A 19 -0.51 -8.60 -5.26
N LYS A 20 -1.27 -9.28 -4.39
CA LYS A 20 -2.74 -9.35 -4.51
C LYS A 20 -3.42 -8.14 -3.89
N GLY A 21 -4.62 -7.84 -4.37
CA GLY A 21 -5.49 -6.85 -3.73
C GLY A 21 -6.08 -7.50 -2.47
N ILE A 22 -6.06 -6.78 -1.36
CA ILE A 22 -6.39 -7.33 -0.04
C ILE A 22 -7.51 -6.50 0.57
N VAL A 23 -8.53 -7.21 1.06
CA VAL A 23 -9.59 -6.68 1.93
C VAL A 23 -9.54 -7.51 3.21
N ILE A 24 -9.44 -6.85 4.36
CA ILE A 24 -9.46 -7.53 5.66
C ILE A 24 -10.91 -7.59 6.12
N VAL A 25 -11.44 -8.79 6.33
CA VAL A 25 -12.83 -8.99 6.76
C VAL A 25 -12.84 -9.53 8.19
N VAL A 26 -13.36 -8.73 9.12
CA VAL A 26 -13.54 -9.11 10.52
C VAL A 26 -14.96 -9.67 10.69
N ASN A 27 -15.06 -10.99 10.73
CA ASN A 27 -16.34 -11.70 10.90
C ASN A 27 -16.71 -11.89 12.38
N LYS A 28 -17.96 -12.30 12.67
CA LYS A 28 -18.52 -12.50 14.02
C LYS A 28 -18.56 -11.22 14.86
N TRP A 29 -18.66 -10.06 14.19
CA TRP A 29 -18.69 -8.76 14.86
C TRP A 29 -19.95 -8.52 15.72
N ASP A 30 -20.96 -9.36 15.58
CA ASP A 30 -22.13 -9.43 16.46
C ASP A 30 -21.79 -9.88 17.89
N LEU A 31 -20.76 -10.72 18.06
CA LEU A 31 -20.33 -11.27 19.36
C LEU A 31 -19.33 -10.36 20.10
N TYR A 32 -18.83 -9.31 19.46
CA TYR A 32 -17.88 -8.39 20.08
C TYR A 32 -18.63 -7.36 20.93
N GLU A 33 -18.11 -7.04 22.11
CA GLU A 33 -18.72 -6.03 22.99
C GLU A 33 -18.63 -4.64 22.34
N LYS A 34 -19.80 -4.01 22.16
CA LYS A 34 -19.91 -2.76 21.40
C LYS A 34 -19.99 -1.58 22.34
N ASP A 35 -18.95 -0.76 22.33
CA ASP A 35 -18.99 0.62 22.79
C ASP A 35 -18.65 1.57 21.62
N ASN A 36 -18.66 2.88 21.88
CA ASN A 36 -18.42 3.89 20.85
C ASN A 36 -17.02 3.84 20.22
N THR A 37 -16.05 3.16 20.83
CA THR A 37 -14.65 3.09 20.35
C THR A 37 -14.19 1.67 20.01
N ALA A 38 -15.04 0.65 20.18
CA ALA A 38 -14.76 -0.75 19.92
C ALA A 38 -14.18 -1.00 18.52
N THR A 39 -14.77 -0.38 17.49
CA THR A 39 -14.31 -0.51 16.10
C THR A 39 -12.93 0.13 15.91
N LEU A 40 -12.69 1.29 16.52
CA LEU A 40 -11.41 1.99 16.42
C LEU A 40 -10.31 1.16 17.10
N ARG A 41 -10.52 0.74 18.35
CA ARG A 41 -9.56 -0.08 19.11
C ARG A 41 -9.19 -1.36 18.37
N PHE A 42 -10.18 -2.09 17.84
CA PHE A 42 -9.91 -3.33 17.10
C PHE A 42 -9.15 -3.05 15.80
N THR A 43 -9.48 -1.96 15.10
CA THR A 43 -8.74 -1.54 13.89
C THR A 43 -7.29 -1.23 14.24
N GLU A 44 -7.03 -0.50 15.32
CA GLU A 44 -5.67 -0.17 15.77
C GLU A 44 -4.87 -1.43 16.11
N THR A 45 -5.46 -2.38 16.85
CA THR A 45 -4.84 -3.69 17.12
C THR A 45 -4.55 -4.44 15.82
N LEU A 46 -5.50 -4.50 14.88
CA LEU A 46 -5.27 -5.11 13.57
C LEU A 46 -4.10 -4.45 12.81
N ARG A 47 -4.01 -3.12 12.84
CA ARG A 47 -2.92 -2.38 12.18
C ARG A 47 -1.57 -2.61 12.85
N GLN A 48 -1.54 -2.88 14.16
CA GLN A 48 -0.32 -3.25 14.87
C GLN A 48 0.12 -4.69 14.56
N GLU A 49 -0.83 -5.61 14.43
CA GLU A 49 -0.53 -7.02 14.10
C GLU A 49 -0.17 -7.22 12.62
N LEU A 50 -0.74 -6.41 11.72
CA LEU A 50 -0.59 -6.50 10.27
C LEU A 50 0.06 -5.24 9.68
N VAL A 51 1.22 -4.87 10.23
CA VAL A 51 1.93 -3.62 9.88
C VAL A 51 2.22 -3.49 8.38
N PHE A 52 2.42 -4.60 7.68
CA PHE A 52 2.72 -4.65 6.24
C PHE A 52 1.49 -4.44 5.33
N MET A 53 0.27 -4.36 5.88
CA MET A 53 -0.98 -4.19 5.11
C MET A 53 -1.79 -2.96 5.55
N GLN A 54 -1.13 -1.86 5.92
CA GLN A 54 -1.84 -0.60 6.27
C GLN A 54 -2.77 -0.13 5.15
N TYR A 55 -2.45 -0.46 3.90
CA TYR A 55 -3.25 -0.08 2.73
C TYR A 55 -4.57 -0.85 2.62
N ALA A 56 -4.73 -2.01 3.27
CA ALA A 56 -5.90 -2.86 3.08
C ALA A 56 -7.12 -2.30 3.84
N PRO A 57 -8.30 -2.13 3.21
CA PRO A 57 -9.51 -1.73 3.92
C PRO A 57 -9.98 -2.82 4.88
N VAL A 58 -10.55 -2.42 6.01
CA VAL A 58 -11.10 -3.32 7.03
C VAL A 58 -12.62 -3.25 7.02
N VAL A 59 -13.28 -4.39 6.82
CA VAL A 59 -14.74 -4.51 6.80
C VAL A 59 -15.22 -5.40 7.93
N TYR A 60 -16.06 -4.85 8.80
CA TYR A 60 -16.66 -5.55 9.93
C TYR A 60 -18.02 -6.13 9.55
N VAL A 61 -18.17 -7.44 9.68
CA VAL A 61 -19.36 -8.19 9.26
C VAL A 61 -19.80 -9.22 10.31
N SER A 62 -21.04 -9.68 10.18
CA SER A 62 -21.47 -10.93 10.80
C SER A 62 -22.16 -11.79 9.75
N ALA A 63 -21.55 -12.93 9.45
CA ALA A 63 -22.11 -13.96 8.58
C ALA A 63 -23.45 -14.49 9.11
N LEU A 64 -23.55 -14.67 10.43
CA LEU A 64 -24.70 -15.32 11.07
C LEU A 64 -25.98 -14.50 10.95
N ILE A 65 -25.90 -13.21 11.25
CA ILE A 65 -27.06 -12.29 11.21
C ILE A 65 -27.12 -11.47 9.92
N SER A 66 -26.33 -11.82 8.91
CA SER A 66 -26.23 -11.10 7.63
C SER A 66 -25.86 -9.61 7.76
N GLN A 67 -25.13 -9.23 8.82
CA GLN A 67 -24.75 -7.84 9.05
C GLN A 67 -23.63 -7.43 8.08
N ARG A 68 -23.92 -6.39 7.26
CA ARG A 68 -22.96 -5.69 6.37
C ARG A 68 -22.29 -6.55 5.29
N ILE A 69 -22.67 -7.81 5.13
CA ILE A 69 -22.12 -8.71 4.09
C ILE A 69 -22.35 -8.14 2.68
N HIS A 70 -23.50 -7.50 2.46
CA HIS A 70 -23.86 -6.89 1.18
C HIS A 70 -22.87 -5.79 0.71
N ARG A 71 -22.01 -5.27 1.58
CA ARG A 71 -20.98 -4.28 1.23
C ARG A 71 -19.71 -4.90 0.66
N LEU A 72 -19.47 -6.20 0.88
CA LEU A 72 -18.25 -6.86 0.43
C LEU A 72 -18.05 -6.80 -1.09
N PRO A 73 -19.06 -7.06 -1.95
CA PRO A 73 -18.88 -6.99 -3.40
C PRO A 73 -18.39 -5.62 -3.88
N GLU A 74 -18.93 -4.54 -3.33
CA GLU A 74 -18.52 -3.16 -3.64
C GLU A 74 -17.06 -2.90 -3.28
N VAL A 75 -16.66 -3.25 -2.05
CA VAL A 75 -15.27 -3.07 -1.58
C VAL A 75 -14.30 -3.94 -2.38
N ILE A 76 -14.68 -5.17 -2.72
CA ILE A 76 -13.87 -6.07 -3.56
C ILE A 76 -13.66 -5.48 -4.95
N HIS A 77 -14.72 -4.96 -5.57
CA HIS A 77 -14.63 -4.35 -6.89
C HIS A 77 -13.71 -3.14 -6.88
N TYR A 78 -13.91 -2.24 -5.90
CA TYR A 78 -13.04 -1.08 -5.71
C TYR A 78 -11.57 -1.48 -5.53
N VAL A 79 -11.25 -2.43 -4.65
CA VAL A 79 -9.86 -2.90 -4.47
C VAL A 79 -9.30 -3.53 -5.74
N ALA A 80 -10.11 -4.24 -6.52
CA ALA A 80 -9.69 -4.79 -7.80
C ALA A 80 -9.35 -3.69 -8.83
N GLU A 81 -10.11 -2.59 -8.86
CA GLU A 81 -9.83 -1.41 -9.68
C GLU A 81 -8.54 -0.71 -9.23
N GLN A 82 -8.39 -0.45 -7.93
CA GLN A 82 -7.19 0.15 -7.35
C GLN A 82 -5.92 -0.66 -7.69
N ASN A 83 -6.01 -1.98 -7.62
CA ASN A 83 -4.92 -2.88 -7.96
C ASN A 83 -4.61 -2.92 -9.48
N ALA A 84 -5.63 -2.67 -10.32
CA ALA A 84 -5.50 -2.62 -11.77
C ALA A 84 -5.12 -1.23 -12.32
N MET A 85 -5.03 -0.21 -11.47
CA MET A 85 -4.90 1.18 -11.89
C MET A 85 -3.60 1.43 -12.66
N ARG A 86 -3.73 2.14 -13.79
CA ARG A 86 -2.62 2.64 -14.60
C ARG A 86 -2.58 4.17 -14.55
N VAL A 87 -1.42 4.71 -14.20
CA VAL A 87 -1.13 6.14 -14.13
C VAL A 87 -0.24 6.52 -15.30
N SER A 88 -0.56 7.62 -15.98
CA SER A 88 0.27 8.14 -17.07
C SER A 88 1.63 8.62 -16.54
N THR A 89 2.70 8.35 -17.29
CA THR A 89 4.07 8.77 -16.95
C THR A 89 4.18 10.27 -16.68
N SER A 90 3.46 11.13 -17.41
CA SER A 90 3.49 12.59 -17.19
C SER A 90 3.02 12.99 -15.79
N ILE A 91 1.80 12.59 -15.41
CA ILE A 91 1.21 12.89 -14.10
C ILE A 91 2.05 12.27 -12.97
N LEU A 92 2.54 11.04 -13.18
CA LEU A 92 3.42 10.36 -12.23
C LEU A 92 4.69 11.17 -11.94
N ASN A 93 5.38 11.66 -12.98
CA ASN A 93 6.57 12.48 -12.79
C ASN A 93 6.25 13.84 -12.15
N GLN A 94 5.09 14.42 -12.43
CA GLN A 94 4.64 15.64 -11.75
C GLN A 94 4.53 15.41 -10.23
N VAL A 95 3.82 14.37 -9.80
CA VAL A 95 3.68 14.03 -8.37
C VAL A 95 5.03 13.77 -7.70
N ILE A 96 5.93 13.05 -8.37
CA ILE A 96 7.27 12.79 -7.85
C ILE A 96 8.09 14.08 -7.72
N ASN A 97 8.04 14.96 -8.71
CA ASN A 97 8.74 16.25 -8.66
C ASN A 97 8.20 17.15 -7.54
N ASP A 98 6.89 17.19 -7.34
CA ASP A 98 6.26 17.93 -6.24
C ASP A 98 6.71 17.37 -4.88
N ALA A 99 6.76 16.04 -4.73
CA ALA A 99 7.28 15.39 -3.53
C ALA A 99 8.76 15.75 -3.26
N ILE A 100 9.61 15.73 -4.30
CA ILE A 100 11.02 16.12 -4.23
C ILE A 100 11.19 17.58 -3.82
N ALA A 101 10.32 18.48 -4.29
CA ALA A 101 10.36 19.90 -3.95
C ALA A 101 10.00 20.14 -2.48
N ILE A 102 9.04 19.39 -1.93
CA ILE A 102 8.63 19.47 -0.52
C ILE A 102 9.68 18.85 0.41
N ASN A 103 10.17 17.65 0.06
CA ASN A 103 11.15 16.92 0.84
C ASN A 103 12.34 16.52 -0.05
N PRO A 104 13.40 17.36 -0.08
CA PRO A 104 14.57 17.11 -0.89
C PRO A 104 15.21 15.72 -0.68
N PRO A 105 15.66 15.05 -1.76
CA PRO A 105 16.34 13.77 -1.67
C PRO A 105 17.60 13.81 -0.79
N PRO A 106 17.92 12.72 -0.09
CA PRO A 106 19.12 12.62 0.73
C PRO A 106 20.39 12.77 -0.13
N SER A 107 21.48 13.09 0.55
CA SER A 107 22.82 13.06 -0.02
C SER A 107 23.67 12.06 0.76
N ASP A 108 24.50 11.28 0.07
CA ASP A 108 25.48 10.40 0.68
C ASP A 108 26.87 10.70 0.12
N LYS A 109 27.88 10.78 1.00
CA LYS A 109 29.29 11.02 0.65
C LYS A 109 29.52 12.16 -0.37
N GLY A 110 28.76 13.24 -0.24
CA GLY A 110 28.85 14.42 -1.13
C GLY A 110 28.16 14.26 -2.50
N LYS A 111 27.55 13.12 -2.79
CA LYS A 111 26.67 12.92 -3.94
C LYS A 111 25.22 13.05 -3.52
N ARG A 112 24.45 13.87 -4.24
CA ARG A 112 23.01 14.01 -4.03
C ARG A 112 22.25 13.00 -4.88
N LEU A 113 21.25 12.35 -4.29
CA LEU A 113 20.30 11.53 -5.04
C LEU A 113 19.53 12.42 -6.02
N LYS A 114 19.52 12.02 -7.29
CA LYS A 114 18.74 12.65 -8.35
C LYS A 114 17.83 11.59 -8.94
N ILE A 115 16.53 11.80 -8.77
CA ILE A 115 15.51 11.05 -9.50
C ILE A 115 15.42 11.68 -10.89
N LEU A 116 15.65 10.85 -11.90
CA LEU A 116 15.72 11.27 -13.30
C LEU A 116 14.33 11.25 -13.94
N TYR A 117 13.66 10.10 -13.81
CA TYR A 117 12.29 9.92 -14.23
C TYR A 117 11.68 8.69 -13.53
N THR A 118 10.36 8.62 -13.50
CA THR A 118 9.60 7.52 -12.91
C THR A 118 8.54 7.04 -13.89
N THR A 119 8.36 5.73 -14.02
CA THR A 119 7.33 5.14 -14.89
C THR A 119 6.64 3.95 -14.23
N GLN A 120 5.42 3.66 -14.65
CA GLN A 120 4.69 2.48 -14.19
C GLN A 120 4.85 1.34 -15.20
N VAL A 121 5.50 0.25 -14.80
CA VAL A 121 5.83 -0.88 -15.68
C VAL A 121 4.81 -2.02 -15.62
N LYS A 122 4.08 -2.15 -14.51
CA LYS A 122 3.10 -3.23 -14.32
C LYS A 122 1.86 -2.75 -13.56
N ILE A 123 0.76 -3.46 -13.75
CA ILE A 123 -0.46 -3.41 -12.95
C ILE A 123 -0.69 -4.78 -12.31
N LYS A 124 -1.47 -4.85 -11.24
CA LYS A 124 -1.74 -6.10 -10.51
C LYS A 124 -0.46 -6.81 -10.01
N PRO A 125 0.35 -6.16 -9.13
CA PRO A 125 0.13 -4.86 -8.51
C PRO A 125 0.69 -3.68 -9.32
N PRO A 126 0.29 -2.42 -9.01
CA PRO A 126 0.96 -1.23 -9.51
C PRO A 126 2.45 -1.27 -9.16
N THR A 127 3.29 -1.41 -10.18
CA THR A 127 4.75 -1.42 -10.03
C THR A 127 5.34 -0.21 -10.73
N PHE A 128 6.09 0.58 -9.98
CA PHE A 128 6.78 1.77 -10.44
C PHE A 128 8.29 1.52 -10.49
N VAL A 129 8.92 1.97 -11.56
CA VAL A 129 10.38 2.02 -11.66
C VAL A 129 10.79 3.48 -11.53
N ILE A 130 11.65 3.76 -10.55
CA ILE A 130 12.28 5.07 -10.35
C ILE A 130 13.71 4.98 -10.84
N PHE A 131 14.03 5.74 -11.87
CA PHE A 131 15.39 5.85 -12.38
C PHE A 131 16.13 6.93 -11.61
N ALA A 132 17.24 6.55 -11.00
CA ALA A 132 18.10 7.42 -10.22
C ALA A 132 19.51 7.50 -10.81
N ASN A 133 20.24 8.57 -10.49
CA ASN A 133 21.66 8.66 -10.82
C ASN A 133 22.50 7.60 -10.09
N ASP A 134 22.12 7.24 -8.87
CA ASP A 134 22.81 6.28 -8.02
C ASP A 134 21.78 5.61 -7.09
N PRO A 135 21.32 4.38 -7.41
CA PRO A 135 20.32 3.65 -6.63
C PRO A 135 20.71 3.41 -5.18
N ASP A 136 22.00 3.27 -4.90
CA ASP A 136 22.51 2.95 -3.56
C ASP A 136 22.27 4.09 -2.57
N ILE A 137 22.08 5.33 -3.06
CA ILE A 137 21.74 6.49 -2.24
C ILE A 137 20.24 6.49 -1.84
N MET A 138 19.39 5.72 -2.54
CA MET A 138 17.97 5.63 -2.25
C MET A 138 17.71 4.77 -0.99
N HIS A 139 17.69 5.43 0.17
CA HIS A 139 17.36 4.77 1.42
C HIS A 139 15.86 4.38 1.51
N PHE A 140 15.55 3.29 2.22
CA PHE A 140 14.18 2.78 2.36
C PHE A 140 13.19 3.82 2.89
N SER A 141 13.65 4.73 3.76
CA SER A 141 12.80 5.78 4.33
C SER A 141 12.32 6.77 3.27
N TYR A 142 13.17 7.11 2.31
CA TYR A 142 12.81 7.99 1.19
C TYR A 142 11.94 7.25 0.17
N GLN A 143 12.22 5.97 -0.09
CA GLN A 143 11.35 5.13 -0.91
C GLN A 143 9.93 5.03 -0.32
N ARG A 144 9.79 4.82 0.99
CA ARG A 144 8.50 4.80 1.70
C ARG A 144 7.80 6.16 1.67
N TYR A 145 8.57 7.26 1.77
CA TYR A 145 8.04 8.60 1.60
C TYR A 145 7.42 8.79 0.20
N LEU A 146 8.12 8.38 -0.86
CA LEU A 146 7.59 8.44 -2.23
C LEU A 146 6.38 7.52 -2.42
N GLU A 147 6.40 6.31 -1.86
CA GLU A 147 5.23 5.42 -1.86
C GLU A 147 4.01 6.10 -1.25
N ASN A 148 4.17 6.73 -0.07
CA ASN A 148 3.08 7.45 0.58
C ASN A 148 2.56 8.61 -0.28
N LYS A 149 3.45 9.33 -0.98
CA LYS A 149 3.03 10.39 -1.91
C LYS A 149 2.27 9.87 -3.12
N LEU A 150 2.65 8.71 -3.65
CA LEU A 150 1.87 8.04 -4.69
C LEU A 150 0.49 7.62 -4.17
N ARG A 151 0.41 7.11 -2.93
CA ARG A 151 -0.88 6.76 -2.31
C ARG A 151 -1.77 7.97 -2.06
N GLU A 152 -1.20 9.07 -1.55
CA GLU A 152 -1.93 10.32 -1.35
C GLU A 152 -2.49 10.87 -2.68
N ALA A 153 -1.73 10.79 -3.77
CA ALA A 153 -2.12 11.34 -5.06
C ALA A 153 -3.11 10.48 -5.85
N PHE A 154 -2.96 9.15 -5.81
CA PHE A 154 -3.69 8.24 -6.70
C PHE A 154 -4.55 7.20 -5.96
N GLY A 155 -4.44 7.11 -4.63
CA GLY A 155 -5.11 6.10 -3.83
C GLY A 155 -4.30 4.81 -3.70
N PHE A 156 -4.69 3.75 -4.41
CA PHE A 156 -4.20 2.38 -4.22
C PHE A 156 -4.62 1.72 -2.90
N GLU A 157 -5.76 2.13 -2.34
CA GLU A 157 -6.36 1.44 -1.20
C GLU A 157 -6.67 -0.02 -1.58
N GLY A 158 -6.30 -0.95 -0.70
CA GLY A 158 -6.39 -2.38 -0.94
C GLY A 158 -5.32 -2.96 -1.84
N SER A 159 -4.47 -2.15 -2.49
CA SER A 159 -3.38 -2.64 -3.31
C SER A 159 -2.00 -2.42 -2.67
N PRO A 160 -1.13 -3.45 -2.63
CA PRO A 160 0.30 -3.21 -2.45
C PRO A 160 0.82 -2.39 -3.64
N ILE A 161 1.83 -1.56 -3.37
CA ILE A 161 2.59 -0.85 -4.40
C ILE A 161 3.99 -1.45 -4.40
N GLN A 162 4.55 -1.68 -5.59
CA GLN A 162 5.94 -2.08 -5.73
C GLN A 162 6.74 -0.92 -6.31
N ILE A 163 7.86 -0.58 -5.68
CA ILE A 163 8.81 0.43 -6.19
C ILE A 163 10.14 -0.26 -6.43
N ILE A 164 10.61 -0.19 -7.67
CA ILE A 164 11.92 -0.70 -8.10
C ILE A 164 12.79 0.51 -8.39
N ILE A 165 14.01 0.53 -7.85
CA ILE A 165 14.99 1.58 -8.13
C ILE A 165 15.99 1.04 -9.15
N ARG A 166 16.29 1.83 -10.18
CA ARG A 166 17.28 1.47 -11.21
C ARG A 166 18.26 2.60 -11.46
N GLY A 167 19.49 2.24 -11.77
CA GLY A 167 20.51 3.16 -12.22
C GLY A 167 20.31 3.52 -13.68
N LYS A 168 20.67 4.74 -14.08
CA LYS A 168 20.62 5.18 -15.49
C LYS A 168 21.36 4.23 -16.46
N ASN A 169 22.40 3.55 -15.98
CA ASN A 169 23.25 2.68 -16.79
C ASN A 169 22.82 1.20 -16.76
N GLU A 170 21.74 0.85 -16.06
CA GLU A 170 21.20 -0.52 -15.97
C GLU A 170 20.07 -0.77 -17.00
N GLU A 171 19.96 0.10 -18.01
CA GLU A 171 19.07 -0.08 -19.15
C GLU A 171 19.65 -1.03 -20.22
N GLU A 172 20.82 -1.64 -19.99
CA GLU A 172 21.44 -2.70 -20.83
C GLU A 172 21.18 -4.11 -20.28
#